data_AF-A0A544VQA8-F1
#
_entry.id   AF-A0A544VQA8-F1
#
_cell.length_a   1.000
_cell.length_b   1.000
_cell.length_c   1.000
_cell.angle_alpha   90.00
_cell.angle_beta   90.00
_cell.angle_gamma   90.00
#
_symmetry.space_group_name_H-M   'P 1'
#
loop_
_entity.id
_entity.type
_entity.pdbx_description
1 polymer ?
#
loop_
_entity_poly.entity_id
_entity_poly.type
_entity_poly.pdbx_seq_one_letter_code
_entity_poly.pdbx_strand_id
1 'polypeptide(L)'
;VYKMPWGTMHPTTITAPIMGMAYGAYDAHVEHQGKRVRAAFAGEKSKDDPFAKVRIAEAASDIDAGWRQLIGNVGDEYALLQAGKEIPFELRARARRDQVRATARAISSIDLLFEASGATALETDKPVQRFWRDAHAGRVHAANEPERAYLIF
;
A
#
# COMPACT_ATOMS: atom_id res chain seq x y z
N VAL A 1 4.28 -10.87 22.65
CA VAL A 1 5.15 -10.46 21.53
C VAL A 1 6.30 -11.44 21.30
N TYR A 2 7.07 -11.85 22.31
CA TYR A 2 8.22 -12.77 22.14
C TYR A 2 7.94 -14.15 21.51
N LYS A 3 6.68 -14.59 21.42
CA LYS A 3 6.27 -15.85 20.78
C LYS A 3 5.81 -15.70 19.32
N MET A 4 5.72 -14.47 18.80
CA MET A 4 5.30 -14.25 17.40
C MET A 4 6.35 -14.78 16.42
N PRO A 5 5.96 -15.34 15.26
CA PRO A 5 6.90 -15.81 14.26
C PRO A 5 7.75 -14.67 13.69
N TRP A 6 9.07 -14.84 13.70
CA TRP A 6 9.99 -13.86 13.10
C TRP A 6 9.69 -13.61 11.61
N GLY A 7 9.34 -14.67 10.87
CA GLY A 7 8.95 -14.62 9.46
C GLY A 7 7.70 -13.78 9.18
N THR A 8 6.88 -13.50 10.19
CA THR A 8 5.74 -12.59 10.07
C THR A 8 6.11 -11.20 10.59
N MET A 9 6.69 -11.11 11.80
CA MET A 9 7.00 -9.83 12.44
C MET A 9 7.99 -8.98 11.65
N HIS A 10 9.17 -9.52 11.30
CA HIS A 10 10.19 -8.73 10.63
C HIS A 10 9.73 -8.21 9.26
N PRO A 11 9.21 -9.04 8.33
CA PRO A 11 8.72 -8.51 7.05
C PRO A 11 7.54 -7.55 7.19
N THR A 12 6.65 -7.76 8.17
CA THR A 12 5.56 -6.82 8.44
C THR A 12 6.08 -5.45 8.85
N THR A 13 7.15 -5.37 9.65
CA THR A 13 7.77 -4.07 9.99
C THR A 13 8.34 -3.32 8.78
N ILE A 14 8.64 -4.04 7.68
CA ILE A 14 9.09 -3.45 6.42
C ILE A 14 7.90 -3.01 5.55
N THR A 15 6.82 -3.80 5.49
CA THR A 15 5.65 -3.46 4.66
C THR A 15 4.75 -2.41 5.29
N ALA A 16 4.57 -2.42 6.61
CA ALA A 16 3.70 -1.47 7.31
C ALA A 16 4.02 0.01 6.97
N PRO A 17 5.29 0.48 6.97
CA PRO A 17 5.59 1.84 6.56
C PRO A 17 5.29 2.11 5.07
N ILE A 18 5.45 1.13 4.18
CA ILE A 18 5.11 1.26 2.75
C ILE A 18 3.59 1.38 2.56
N MET A 19 2.79 0.62 3.33
CA MET A 19 1.34 0.81 3.38
C MET A 19 0.98 2.22 3.88
N GLY A 20 1.68 2.71 4.91
CA GLY A 20 1.53 4.07 5.40
C GLY A 20 1.85 5.13 4.35
N MET A 21 2.89 4.92 3.54
CA MET A 21 3.21 5.79 2.39
C MET A 21 2.07 5.79 1.36
N ALA A 22 1.42 4.65 1.13
CA ALA A 22 0.30 4.58 0.20
C ALA A 22 -0.93 5.35 0.71
N TYR A 23 -1.26 5.24 2.01
CA TYR A 23 -2.28 6.08 2.64
C TYR A 23 -1.93 7.58 2.52
N GLY A 24 -0.68 7.96 2.81
CA GLY A 24 -0.24 9.35 2.69
C GLY A 24 -0.29 9.88 1.25
N ALA A 25 0.08 9.06 0.27
CA ALA A 25 -0.02 9.41 -1.15
C ALA A 25 -1.48 9.56 -1.60
N TYR A 26 -2.36 8.68 -1.12
CA TYR A 26 -3.79 8.75 -1.37
C TYR A 26 -4.40 10.04 -0.84
N ASP A 27 -4.19 10.34 0.44
CA ASP A 27 -4.74 11.54 1.07
C ASP A 27 -4.24 12.81 0.38
N ALA A 28 -2.93 12.88 0.10
CA ALA A 28 -2.34 14.01 -0.61
C ALA A 28 -2.89 14.19 -2.03
N HIS A 29 -3.09 13.10 -2.77
CA HIS A 29 -3.67 13.14 -4.11
C HIS A 29 -5.13 13.61 -4.07
N VAL A 30 -5.96 13.01 -3.20
CA VAL A 30 -7.38 13.34 -3.07
C VAL A 30 -7.57 14.78 -2.62
N GLU A 31 -6.79 15.24 -1.65
CA GLU A 31 -6.83 16.65 -1.20
C GLU A 31 -6.48 17.60 -2.35
N HIS A 32 -5.41 17.31 -3.10
CA HIS A 32 -4.98 18.13 -4.21
C HIS A 32 -6.01 18.15 -5.35
N GLN A 33 -6.55 17.00 -5.75
CA GLN A 33 -7.59 16.94 -6.79
C GLN A 33 -8.90 17.58 -6.33
N GLY A 34 -9.26 17.47 -5.06
CA GLY A 34 -10.46 18.10 -4.49
C GLY A 34 -10.40 19.63 -4.48
N LYS A 35 -9.21 20.20 -4.32
CA LYS A 35 -8.96 21.65 -4.37
C LYS A 35 -8.69 22.18 -5.77
N ARG A 36 -8.32 21.32 -6.73
CA ARG A 36 -8.06 21.72 -8.12
C ARG A 36 -9.34 22.22 -8.78
N VAL A 37 -9.46 23.54 -8.87
CA VAL A 37 -10.19 24.20 -9.96
C VAL A 37 -9.27 24.10 -11.17
N ARG A 38 -9.37 23.03 -11.99
CA ARG A 38 -8.53 22.93 -13.20
C ARG A 38 -8.81 24.15 -14.07
N ALA A 39 -7.73 24.83 -14.47
CA ALA A 39 -7.72 25.71 -15.65
C ALA A 39 -7.91 24.83 -16.89
N ALA A 40 -9.09 24.23 -17.02
CA ALA A 40 -9.46 23.56 -18.24
C ALA A 40 -9.66 24.65 -19.30
N PHE A 41 -9.25 24.33 -20.53
CA PHE A 41 -9.57 25.12 -21.72
C PHE A 41 -11.03 25.58 -21.65
N ALA A 42 -11.27 26.84 -22.01
CA ALA A 42 -12.56 27.52 -21.87
C ALA A 42 -13.74 26.60 -22.27
N GLY A 43 -14.44 26.04 -21.26
CA GLY A 43 -15.63 25.22 -21.47
C GLY A 43 -15.74 23.95 -20.62
N GLU A 44 -14.63 23.31 -20.22
CA GLU A 44 -14.71 22.06 -19.46
C GLU A 44 -14.73 22.29 -17.94
N LYS A 45 -15.87 22.01 -17.30
CA LYS A 45 -15.92 21.96 -15.83
C LYS A 45 -15.28 20.66 -15.37
N SER A 46 -14.21 20.77 -14.57
CA SER A 46 -13.44 19.67 -13.95
C SER A 46 -14.25 18.62 -13.16
N LYS A 47 -15.57 18.79 -13.00
CA LYS A 47 -16.43 17.87 -12.25
C LYS A 47 -16.64 16.51 -12.93
N ASP A 48 -16.30 16.41 -14.21
CA ASP A 48 -16.70 15.31 -15.09
C ASP A 48 -15.52 14.52 -15.70
N ASP A 49 -14.36 14.43 -15.02
CA ASP A 49 -13.32 13.43 -15.38
C ASP A 49 -13.66 12.10 -14.68
N PRO A 50 -14.37 11.16 -15.34
CA PRO A 50 -14.74 9.89 -14.73
C PRO A 50 -13.50 9.03 -14.43
N PHE A 51 -12.43 9.18 -15.19
CA PHE A 51 -11.24 8.34 -15.08
C PHE A 51 -10.44 8.67 -13.82
N ALA A 52 -10.39 9.94 -13.41
CA ALA A 52 -9.78 10.33 -12.13
C ALA A 52 -10.46 9.66 -10.93
N LYS A 53 -11.80 9.55 -10.94
CA LYS A 53 -12.56 8.86 -9.88
C LYS A 53 -12.28 7.36 -9.86
N VAL A 54 -12.12 6.74 -11.03
CA VAL A 54 -11.75 5.33 -11.14
C VAL A 54 -10.40 5.07 -10.49
N ARG A 55 -9.37 5.86 -10.80
CA ARG A 55 -8.02 5.67 -10.22
C ARG A 55 -8.00 5.84 -8.70
N ILE A 56 -8.77 6.81 -8.18
CA ILE A 56 -8.95 7.00 -6.73
C ILE A 56 -9.63 5.77 -6.11
N ALA A 57 -10.67 5.24 -6.74
CA ALA A 57 -11.39 4.06 -6.23
C ALA A 57 -10.52 2.79 -6.24
N GLU A 58 -9.79 2.55 -7.33
CA GLU A 58 -8.85 1.43 -7.46
C GLU A 58 -7.77 1.49 -6.37
N ALA A 59 -7.09 2.63 -6.25
CA ALA A 59 -6.04 2.82 -5.24
C ALA A 59 -6.59 2.65 -3.81
N ALA A 60 -7.74 3.24 -3.49
CA ALA A 60 -8.36 3.10 -2.17
C ALA A 60 -8.63 1.64 -1.82
N SER A 61 -9.23 0.89 -2.76
CA SER A 61 -9.57 -0.52 -2.57
C SER A 61 -8.32 -1.38 -2.37
N ASP A 62 -7.26 -1.16 -3.15
CA ASP A 62 -6.03 -1.95 -3.06
C ASP A 62 -5.22 -1.66 -1.80
N ILE A 63 -5.19 -0.39 -1.36
CA ILE A 63 -4.54 0.00 -0.10
C ILE A 63 -5.28 -0.64 1.09
N ASP A 64 -6.61 -0.54 1.14
CA ASP A 64 -7.42 -1.16 2.19
C ASP A 64 -7.24 -2.68 2.20
N ALA A 65 -7.30 -3.34 1.03
CA ALA A 65 -7.08 -4.78 0.92
C ALA A 65 -5.68 -5.18 1.43
N GLY A 66 -4.63 -4.45 1.03
CA GLY A 66 -3.27 -4.69 1.50
C GLY A 66 -3.16 -4.58 3.03
N TRP A 67 -3.79 -3.56 3.62
CA TRP A 67 -3.78 -3.37 5.07
C TRP A 67 -4.53 -4.47 5.81
N ARG A 68 -5.75 -4.81 5.36
CA ARG A 68 -6.58 -5.87 5.96
C ARG A 68 -5.84 -7.20 6.01
N GLN A 69 -5.20 -7.60 4.91
CA GLN A 69 -4.47 -8.86 4.88
C GLN A 69 -3.20 -8.81 5.74
N LEU A 70 -2.46 -7.70 5.70
CA LEU A 70 -1.23 -7.54 6.49
C LEU A 70 -1.50 -7.64 7.99
N ILE A 71 -2.41 -6.81 8.51
CA ILE A 71 -2.70 -6.78 9.94
C ILE A 71 -3.60 -7.93 10.39
N GLY A 72 -4.48 -8.42 9.50
CA GLY A 72 -5.34 -9.57 9.76
C GLY A 72 -4.54 -10.84 10.04
N ASN A 73 -3.53 -11.14 9.21
CA ASN A 73 -2.67 -12.31 9.45
C ASN A 73 -1.88 -12.19 10.77
N VAL A 74 -1.40 -11.00 11.14
CA VAL A 74 -0.78 -10.76 12.45
C VAL A 74 -1.79 -10.99 13.59
N GLY A 75 -3.02 -10.52 13.42
CA GLY A 75 -4.11 -10.71 14.38
C GLY A 75 -4.47 -12.18 14.59
N ASP A 76 -4.59 -12.95 13.51
CA ASP A 76 -4.87 -14.38 13.53
C ASP A 76 -3.78 -15.16 14.29
N GLU A 77 -2.51 -14.89 13.97
CA GLU A 77 -1.36 -15.50 14.65
C GLU A 77 -1.35 -15.16 16.15
N TYR A 78 -1.60 -13.89 16.48
CA TYR A 78 -1.61 -13.43 17.85
C TYR A 78 -2.77 -14.03 18.67
N ALA A 79 -3.96 -14.16 18.06
CA ALA A 79 -5.13 -14.76 18.70
C ALA A 79 -4.89 -16.23 19.07
N LEU A 80 -4.22 -17.00 18.21
CA LEU A 80 -3.84 -18.38 18.52
C LEU A 80 -2.90 -18.45 19.73
N LEU A 81 -1.88 -17.58 19.76
CA LEU A 81 -0.95 -17.52 20.90
C LEU A 81 -1.64 -17.12 22.20
N GLN A 82 -2.59 -16.17 22.15
CA GLN A 82 -3.40 -15.79 23.31
C GLN A 82 -4.25 -16.96 23.83
N ALA A 83 -4.76 -17.79 22.92
CA ALA A 83 -5.48 -19.02 23.26
C ALA A 83 -4.58 -20.19 23.68
N GLY A 84 -3.26 -19.99 23.81
CA GLY A 84 -2.32 -21.05 24.15
C GLY A 84 -2.11 -22.10 23.05
N LYS A 85 -2.48 -21.78 21.80
CA LYS A 85 -2.35 -22.67 20.64
C LYS A 85 -1.07 -22.38 19.86
N GLU A 86 -0.62 -23.38 19.11
CA GLU A 86 0.45 -23.22 18.14
C GLU A 86 -0.04 -22.51 16.88
N ILE A 87 0.87 -21.81 16.20
CA ILE A 87 0.59 -21.15 14.93
C ILE A 87 0.88 -22.17 13.80
N PRO A 88 -0.14 -22.57 13.02
CA PRO A 88 0.05 -23.53 11.93
C PRO A 88 0.94 -22.94 10.82
N PHE A 89 1.66 -23.81 10.12
CA PHE A 89 2.59 -23.39 9.07
C PHE A 89 1.86 -22.70 7.92
N GLU A 90 0.66 -23.16 7.57
CA GLU A 90 -0.18 -22.61 6.51
C GLU A 90 -0.55 -21.14 6.77
N LEU A 91 -0.78 -20.77 8.04
CA LEU A 91 -1.03 -19.38 8.44
C LEU A 91 0.23 -18.51 8.24
N ARG A 92 1.40 -19.03 8.62
CA ARG A 92 2.68 -18.32 8.43
C ARG A 92 3.04 -18.15 6.96
N ALA A 93 2.78 -19.17 6.14
CA ALA A 93 2.97 -19.11 4.68
C ALA A 93 2.02 -18.07 4.05
N ARG A 94 0.76 -18.05 4.47
CA ARG A 94 -0.22 -17.03 4.06
C ARG A 94 0.20 -15.63 4.48
N ALA A 95 0.69 -15.45 5.70
CA ALA A 95 1.19 -14.18 6.20
C ALA A 95 2.35 -13.65 5.34
N ARG A 96 3.29 -14.53 4.93
CA ARG A 96 4.36 -14.18 3.98
C ARG A 96 3.82 -13.78 2.61
N ARG A 97 2.92 -14.59 2.03
CA ARG A 97 2.30 -14.34 0.72
C ARG A 97 1.59 -12.98 0.70
N ASP A 98 0.77 -12.72 1.72
CA ASP A 98 -0.05 -11.51 1.77
C ASP A 98 0.79 -10.28 2.14
N GLN A 99 1.85 -10.41 2.95
CA GLN A 99 2.75 -9.31 3.27
C GLN A 99 3.46 -8.78 2.01
N VAL A 100 4.04 -9.64 1.16
CA VAL A 100 4.70 -9.17 -0.07
C VAL A 100 3.68 -8.61 -1.06
N ARG A 101 2.45 -9.18 -1.08
CA ARG A 101 1.37 -8.70 -1.94
C ARG A 101 0.87 -7.34 -1.48
N ALA A 102 0.82 -7.07 -0.18
CA ALA A 102 0.49 -5.76 0.37
C ALA A 102 1.51 -4.69 -0.07
N THR A 103 2.81 -4.98 -0.02
CA THR A 103 3.84 -4.10 -0.60
C THR A 103 3.56 -3.81 -2.09
N ALA A 104 3.25 -4.84 -2.88
CA ALA A 104 2.96 -4.67 -4.30
C ALA A 104 1.71 -3.82 -4.56
N ARG A 105 0.63 -4.03 -3.78
CA ARG A 105 -0.61 -3.22 -3.86
C ARG A 105 -0.34 -1.75 -3.51
N ALA A 106 0.41 -1.50 -2.44
CA ALA A 106 0.79 -0.15 -2.03
C ALA A 106 1.54 0.59 -3.16
N ILE A 107 2.59 -0.03 -3.71
CA ILE A 107 3.39 0.58 -4.78
C ILE A 107 2.54 0.82 -6.03
N SER A 108 1.78 -0.17 -6.47
CA SER A 108 0.90 -0.03 -7.64
C SER A 108 -0.13 1.09 -7.45
N SER A 109 -0.67 1.25 -6.24
CA SER A 109 -1.60 2.33 -5.93
C SER A 109 -0.93 3.70 -5.95
N ILE A 110 0.29 3.80 -5.41
CA ILE A 110 1.08 5.03 -5.44
C ILE A 110 1.45 5.40 -6.88
N ASP A 111 1.87 4.43 -7.70
CA ASP A 111 2.18 4.63 -9.13
C ASP A 111 0.95 5.18 -9.87
N LEU A 112 -0.22 4.59 -9.64
CA LEU A 112 -1.49 5.00 -10.23
C LEU A 112 -1.85 6.46 -9.89
N LEU A 113 -1.69 6.84 -8.62
CA LEU A 113 -2.00 8.18 -8.13
C LEU A 113 -0.96 9.22 -8.57
N PHE A 114 0.32 8.83 -8.61
CA PHE A 114 1.39 9.67 -9.13
C PHE A 114 1.16 9.98 -10.62
N GLU A 115 0.88 8.96 -11.43
CA GLU A 115 0.51 9.10 -12.84
C GLU A 115 -0.71 10.02 -13.02
N ALA A 116 -1.79 9.75 -12.27
CA ALA A 116 -3.03 10.53 -12.34
C ALA A 116 -2.88 11.99 -11.88
N SER A 117 -1.83 12.31 -11.11
CA SER A 117 -1.57 13.68 -10.67
C SER A 117 -1.01 14.58 -11.78
N GLY A 118 -0.37 13.99 -12.80
CA GLY A 118 0.23 14.70 -13.93
C GLY A 118 1.38 15.63 -13.51
N ALA A 119 1.66 16.63 -14.35
CA ALA A 119 2.86 17.47 -14.24
C ALA A 119 3.04 18.15 -12.87
N THR A 120 1.96 18.50 -12.17
CA THR A 120 2.02 19.15 -10.85
C THR A 120 2.70 18.25 -9.81
N ALA A 121 2.62 16.92 -9.94
CA ALA A 121 3.30 16.01 -9.02
C ALA A 121 4.83 15.99 -9.17
N LEU A 122 5.38 16.55 -10.25
CA LEU A 122 6.82 16.61 -10.49
C LEU A 122 7.51 17.71 -9.68
N GLU A 123 6.76 18.67 -9.17
CA GLU A 123 7.29 19.73 -8.30
C GLU A 123 7.86 19.13 -7.01
N THR A 124 9.08 19.53 -6.64
CA THR A 124 9.84 18.93 -5.53
C THR A 124 9.22 19.20 -4.15
N ASP A 125 8.33 20.19 -4.06
CA ASP A 125 7.57 20.54 -2.87
C ASP A 125 6.32 19.67 -2.68
N LYS A 126 5.89 18.91 -3.70
CA LYS A 126 4.70 18.06 -3.59
C LYS A 126 5.01 16.73 -2.88
N PRO A 127 4.11 16.28 -1.99
CA PRO A 127 4.32 15.06 -1.22
C PRO A 127 4.19 13.77 -2.05
N VAL A 128 3.36 13.76 -3.09
CA VAL A 128 3.07 12.55 -3.90
C VAL A 128 4.34 11.95 -4.55
N GLN A 129 5.23 12.77 -5.14
CA GLN A 129 6.50 12.24 -5.68
C GLN A 129 7.44 11.70 -4.60
N ARG A 130 7.36 12.23 -3.38
CA ARG A 130 8.19 11.77 -2.27
C ARG A 130 7.75 10.38 -1.86
N PHE A 131 6.45 10.17 -1.65
CA PHE A 131 5.90 8.84 -1.37
C PHE A 131 6.20 7.85 -2.49
N TRP A 132 6.13 8.27 -3.76
CA TRP A 132 6.50 7.44 -4.90
C TRP A 132 7.94 6.94 -4.80
N ARG A 133 8.93 7.83 -4.70
CA ARG A 133 10.33 7.43 -4.58
C ARG A 133 10.59 6.60 -3.32
N ASP A 134 10.03 6.99 -2.18
CA ASP A 134 10.29 6.35 -0.89
C ASP A 134 9.70 4.93 -0.85
N ALA A 135 8.52 4.70 -1.44
CA ALA A 135 7.92 3.37 -1.55
C ALA A 135 8.73 2.45 -2.47
N HIS A 136 9.20 2.95 -3.61
CA HIS A 136 10.11 2.22 -4.50
C HIS A 136 11.46 1.93 -3.85
N ALA A 137 11.98 2.83 -3.00
CA ALA A 137 13.15 2.56 -2.18
C ALA A 137 12.88 1.47 -1.12
N GLY A 138 11.69 1.46 -0.50
CA GLY A 138 11.28 0.39 0.40
C GLY A 138 11.13 -0.98 -0.29
N ARG A 139 10.73 -1.00 -1.58
CA ARG A 139 10.55 -2.23 -2.37
C ARG A 139 11.80 -3.08 -2.46
N VAL A 140 12.99 -2.48 -2.49
CA VAL A 140 14.24 -3.22 -2.71
C VAL A 140 14.73 -4.00 -1.47
N HIS A 141 14.07 -3.84 -0.32
CA HIS A 141 14.37 -4.66 0.86
C HIS A 141 14.09 -6.14 0.56
N ALA A 142 15.02 -7.03 0.94
CA ALA A 142 14.94 -8.47 0.60
C ALA A 142 13.62 -9.16 1.07
N ALA A 143 13.04 -8.70 2.17
CA ALA A 143 11.77 -9.21 2.68
C ALA A 143 10.55 -8.92 1.77
N ASN A 144 10.68 -7.98 0.83
CA ASN A 144 9.66 -7.58 -0.14
C ASN A 144 9.77 -8.32 -1.48
N GLU A 145 10.65 -9.31 -1.60
CA GLU A 145 10.76 -10.11 -2.83
C GLU A 145 9.60 -11.13 -2.94
N PRO A 146 8.68 -10.96 -3.91
CA PRO A 146 7.46 -11.74 -3.94
C PRO A 146 7.68 -13.19 -4.35
N GLU A 147 8.52 -13.46 -5.34
CA GLU A 147 8.78 -14.80 -5.88
C GLU A 147 9.25 -15.75 -4.79
N ARG A 148 10.18 -15.30 -3.93
CA ARG A 148 10.68 -16.09 -2.80
C ARG A 148 9.60 -16.37 -1.76
N ALA A 149 8.70 -15.42 -1.51
CA ALA A 149 7.61 -15.60 -0.56
C ALA A 149 6.52 -16.52 -1.10
N TYR A 150 6.22 -16.45 -2.41
CA TYR A 150 5.21 -17.28 -3.05
C TYR A 150 5.61 -18.75 -3.15
N LEU A 151 6.91 -19.07 -3.23
CA LEU A 151 7.39 -20.46 -3.19
C LEU A 151 7.20 -21.16 -1.83
N ILE A 152 6.87 -20.42 -0.76
CA ILE A 152 6.59 -20.97 0.57
C ILE A 152 5.15 -21.52 0.65
N PHE A 153 4.25 -20.99 -0.19
CA PHE A 153 2.83 -21.36 -0.25
C PHE A 153 2.60 -22.47 -1.27
#